data_AF-A0A7C3WQJ8-F1
#
_entry.id   AF-A0A7C3WQJ8-F1
#
_cell.length_a   1.000
_cell.length_b   1.000
_cell.length_c   1.000
_cell.angle_alpha   90.00
_cell.angle_beta   90.00
_cell.angle_gamma   90.00
#
_symmetry.space_group_name_H-M   'P 1'
#
loop_
_entity.id
_entity.type
_entity.pdbx_description
1 polymer ?
#
loop_
_entity_poly.entity_id
_entity_poly.type
_entity_poly.pdbx_seq_one_letter_code
_entity_poly.pdbx_strand_id
1 'polypeptide(L)' 'MGKVCDKKRRMVLRQRQQRRAKLKKLKQAYLNAKTETDKARIIGKITRLAPYLPVQTYLSG' A
#
# COMPACT_ATOMS: atom_id res chain seq x y z
N MET A 1 -22.70 -19.54 -8.70
CA MET A 1 -21.66 -18.51 -8.94
C MET A 1 -22.27 -17.38 -9.75
N GLY A 2 -22.81 -16.34 -9.10
CA GLY A 2 -23.50 -15.25 -9.78
C GLY A 2 -22.54 -14.49 -10.72
N LYS A 3 -23.03 -14.11 -11.91
CA LYS A 3 -22.26 -13.33 -12.90
C LYS A 3 -21.74 -12.06 -12.22
N VAL A 4 -20.46 -12.03 -11.85
CA VAL A 4 -19.85 -10.83 -11.29
C VAL A 4 -19.93 -9.77 -12.38
N CYS A 5 -20.81 -8.79 -12.18
CA CYS A 5 -21.04 -7.73 -13.14
C CYS A 5 -19.67 -7.09 -13.42
N ASP A 6 -19.25 -7.11 -14.68
CA ASP A 6 -17.88 -6.80 -15.08
C ASP A 6 -17.41 -5.42 -14.55
N LYS A 7 -18.33 -4.45 -14.43
CA LYS A 7 -18.10 -3.13 -13.80
C LYS A 7 -17.64 -3.22 -12.34
N LYS A 8 -18.29 -4.05 -11.50
CA LYS A 8 -17.91 -4.23 -10.08
C LYS A 8 -16.54 -4.88 -9.98
N ARG A 9 -16.26 -5.88 -10.82
CA ARG A 9 -14.94 -6.52 -10.91
C ARG A 9 -13.85 -5.52 -11.28
N ARG A 10 -14.04 -4.72 -12.34
CA ARG A 10 -13.11 -3.68 -12.77
C ARG A 10 -12.86 -2.64 -11.67
N MET A 11 -13.91 -2.22 -10.95
CA MET A 11 -13.78 -1.27 -9.85
C MET A 11 -12.89 -1.82 -8.74
N VAL A 12 -13.13 -3.06 -8.28
CA VAL A 12 -12.32 -3.70 -7.23
C VAL A 12 -10.87 -3.85 -7.68
N LEU A 13 -10.64 -4.26 -8.94
CA LEU A 13 -9.29 -4.36 -9.51
C LEU A 13 -8.58 -3.00 -9.55
N ARG A 14 -9.28 -1.94 -9.97
CA ARG A 14 -8.73 -0.57 -10.00
C ARG A 14 -8.35 -0.08 -8.61
N GLN A 15 -9.22 -0.29 -7.61
CA GLN A 15 -8.91 0.06 -6.22
C GLN A 15 -7.68 -0.72 -5.71
N ARG A 16 -7.57 -2.01 -6.04
CA ARG A 16 -6.42 -2.84 -5.67
C ARG A 16 -5.12 -2.33 -6.29
N GLN A 17 -5.16 -1.99 -7.58
CA GLN A 17 -4.02 -1.40 -8.29
C GLN A 17 -3.60 -0.06 -7.67
N GLN A 18 -4.56 0.82 -7.36
CA GLN A 18 -4.27 2.11 -6.72
C GLN A 18 -3.64 1.94 -5.34
N ARG A 19 -4.13 1.00 -4.52
CA ARG A 19 -3.52 0.70 -3.21
C ARG A 19 -2.08 0.21 -3.37
N ARG A 20 -1.83 -0.74 -4.29
CA ARG A 20 -0.48 -1.23 -4.59
C ARG A 20 0.46 -0.12 -5.05
N ALA A 21 -0.01 0.78 -5.93
CA ALA A 21 0.77 1.91 -6.41
C ALA A 21 1.13 2.89 -5.27
N LYS A 22 0.17 3.18 -4.37
CA LYS A 22 0.42 4.02 -3.19
C LYS A 22 1.44 3.38 -2.24
N LEU A 23 1.31 2.08 -1.96
CA LEU A 23 2.26 1.35 -1.13
C LEU A 23 3.67 1.35 -1.74
N LYS A 24 3.79 1.14 -3.05
CA LYS A 24 5.08 1.23 -3.78
C LYS A 24 5.73 2.61 -3.63
N LYS A 25 4.95 3.68 -3.79
CA LYS A 25 5.43 5.06 -3.60
C LYS A 25 5.91 5.31 -2.16
N LEU A 26 5.16 4.83 -1.16
CA LEU A 26 5.54 4.95 0.25
C LEU A 26 6.81 4.14 0.56
N LYS A 27 6.96 2.93 0.01
CA LYS A 27 8.19 2.13 0.14
C LYS A 27 9.40 2.87 -0.43
N GLN A 28 9.28 3.42 -1.64
CA GLN A 28 10.37 4.22 -2.24
C GLN A 28 10.70 5.46 -1.40
N ALA A 29 9.67 6.16 -0.90
CA ALA A 29 9.88 7.30 -0.02
C ALA A 29 10.59 6.89 1.29
N TYR A 30 10.27 5.72 1.85
CA TYR A 30 10.92 5.19 3.05
C TYR A 30 12.41 4.88 2.80
N LEU A 31 12.72 4.25 1.67
CA LEU A 31 14.10 3.94 1.26
C LEU A 31 14.93 5.22 1.03
N ASN A 32 14.32 6.27 0.50
CA ASN A 32 14.98 7.54 0.24
C ASN A 32 15.04 8.48 1.46
N ALA A 33 14.25 8.21 2.50
CA ALA A 33 14.21 9.04 3.69
C ALA A 33 15.51 8.91 4.50
N LYS A 34 16.13 10.05 4.82
CA LYS A 34 17.38 10.10 5.60
C LYS A 34 17.14 10.18 7.10
N THR A 35 16.02 10.78 7.51
CA THR A 35 15.67 11.02 8.91
C THR A 35 14.78 9.90 9.45
N GLU A 36 14.96 9.58 10.73
CA GLU A 36 14.11 8.60 11.41
C GLU A 36 12.67 9.09 11.56
N THR A 37 12.48 10.41 11.69
CA THR A 37 11.15 11.03 11.78
C THR A 37 10.35 10.88 10.50
N ASP A 38 10.97 11.04 9.32
CA ASP A 38 10.26 10.83 8.05
C ASP A 38 10.00 9.35 7.80
N LYS A 39 10.94 8.47 8.16
CA LYS A 39 10.72 7.02 8.15
C LYS A 39 9.51 6.62 9.01
N ALA A 40 9.41 7.13 10.24
CA ALA A 40 8.28 6.87 11.14
C ALA A 40 6.95 7.38 10.58
N ARG A 41 6.92 8.59 9.99
CA ARG A 41 5.74 9.14 9.32
C ARG A 41 5.28 8.26 8.15
N ILE A 42 6.22 7.73 7.37
CA ILE A 42 5.92 6.87 6.23
C ILE A 42 5.40 5.50 6.71
N ILE A 43 6.00 4.91 7.74
CA ILE A 43 5.49 3.69 8.39
C ILE A 43 4.05 3.89 8.87
N GLY A 44 3.75 5.01 9.52
CA GLY A 44 2.38 5.34 9.95
C GLY A 44 1.39 5.40 8.78
N LYS A 45 1.80 5.97 7.64
CA LYS A 45 0.98 5.99 6.42
C LYS A 45 0.74 4.59 5.85
N ILE A 46 1.77 3.73 5.84
CA ILE A 46 1.64 2.34 5.36
C ILE A 46 0.68 1.55 6.26
N THR A 47 0.83 1.69 7.58
CA THR A 47 -0.01 0.99 8.57
C THR A 47 -1.48 1.38 8.45
N ARG A 48 -1.79 2.67 8.27
CA ARG A 48 -3.17 3.14 8.05
C ARG A 48 -3.75 2.65 6.72
N LEU A 49 -2.93 2.56 5.67
CA LEU A 49 -3.39 2.15 4.33
C LEU A 49 -3.60 0.63 4.23
N ALA A 50 -2.78 -0.16 4.92
CA ALA A 50 -2.82 -1.61 4.91
C ALA A 50 -2.52 -2.15 6.32
N PRO A 51 -3.51 -2.10 7.25
CA PRO A 51 -3.30 -2.52 8.64
C PRO A 51 -3.05 -4.02 8.79
N TYR A 52 -3.52 -4.81 7.82
CA TYR A 52 -3.30 -6.26 7.76
C TYR A 52 -1.91 -6.64 7.19
N LEU A 53 -1.14 -5.67 6.69
CA LEU A 53 0.17 -5.93 6.09
C LEU A 53 1.26 -5.69 7.14
N PRO A 54 2.05 -6.70 7.52
CA PRO A 54 3.19 -6.49 8.40
C PRO A 54 4.21 -5.59 7.71
N VAL A 55 4.31 -4.34 8.21
CA VAL A 55 5.10 -3.28 7.58
C VAL A 55 6.59 -3.66 7.50
N GLN A 56 7.11 -4.32 8.54
CA GLN A 56 8.50 -4.79 8.56
C GLN A 56 8.78 -5.76 7.41
N THR A 57 7.97 -6.80 7.25
CA THR A 57 8.10 -7.77 6.15
C THR A 57 8.02 -7.09 4.77
N TYR A 58 7.14 -6.09 4.63
CA TYR A 58 6.97 -5.38 3.36
C TYR A 58 8.17 -4.48 3.00
N LEU A 59 8.81 -3.89 4.01
CA LEU A 59 9.98 -3.03 3.84
C LEU A 59 11.27 -3.83 3.68
N SER A 60 11.33 -5.07 4.19
CA SER A 60 12.50 -5.96 4.08
C SER A 60 12.64 -6.67 2.73
N GLY A 61 11.54 -6.87 1.99
CA GLY A 61 11.55 -7.49 0.65
C GLY A 61 11.58 -6.48 -0.48
#